data_AF-A0A537IND3-F1
#
_entry.id   AF-A0A537IND3-F1
#
_cell.length_a   1.000
_cell.length_b   1.000
_cell.length_c   1.000
_cell.angle_alpha   90.00
_cell.angle_beta   90.00
_cell.angle_gamma   90.00
#
_symmetry.space_group_name_H-M   'P 1'
#
loop_
_entity.id
_entity.type
_entity.pdbx_description
1 polymer ?
#
loop_
_entity_poly.entity_id
_entity_poly.type
_entity_poly.pdbx_seq_one_letter_code
_entity_poly.pdbx_strand_id
1 'polypeptide(L)'
;MAPKEEFAGEAAQALAAAAEAGVSLLAGDAARHESAIAKADLIVDALFGTGFRGTARGDAVGLIEAANRSGKPILAVDVPSGLQADTGTWDGPCIRASVTVTMGLPKVGLVLFPGAEMTGALYVGDIGYPQALMDDPSIATWLVTAAKVRELLPRRRPDTHKGTYGHVLILAGSVGYTGAAVLSTFGALRSGAGLVTVAVPQSVYPIVASKVTEGIAMPLADDGSALSPSAMARVDELLASCDVVAAGPGLSPAHGVARVVEELLGRDKPLVLDADGLNVLAGRADRLAKARPPVVITPHPGELGRLLKQPTPKIVEDRLGAARAAAARFRCVVVLKSAHTVVAKPDGEAAIVRTGNPGMASGGMGDVLTGAVAALIGQGLVPFDAAVAAAYLHGLAGDLGAQERGQVGLLASDVADGLAGGPDTPTAGLGIRDQGSETTTPMAFLVLQLLIPNPGSLIPLLEYPGALRRLSEKESAFTSRSPPVTLRGGGEKRVPGRALHQGDDCAAESRAGHPGGHAAGRVEGRLRHGVQLARTHFVVVAQAAVRREEHVPQPSGLPTFQKCRGFHDPRILGQDMPGAPP
;
A
#
# COMPACT_ATOMS: atom_id res chain seq x y z
N MET A 1 12.61 -24.07 24.92
CA MET A 1 12.71 -22.76 25.61
C MET A 1 14.13 -22.59 26.09
N ALA A 2 14.71 -21.40 25.96
CA ALA A 2 15.98 -21.08 26.62
C ALA A 2 15.84 -21.28 28.15
N PRO A 3 16.88 -21.76 28.85
CA PRO A 3 16.95 -21.76 30.32
C PRO A 3 16.54 -20.41 30.90
N LYS A 4 15.92 -20.39 32.08
CA LYS A 4 15.48 -19.14 32.74
C LYS A 4 16.64 -18.16 32.92
N GLU A 5 17.84 -18.69 33.09
CA GLU A 5 19.10 -18.00 33.30
C GLU A 5 19.59 -17.26 32.04
N GLU A 6 19.09 -17.60 30.85
CA GLU A 6 19.43 -16.92 29.59
C GLU A 6 18.56 -15.68 29.32
N PHE A 7 17.43 -15.52 30.01
CA PHE A 7 16.65 -14.29 29.95
C PHE A 7 17.31 -13.22 30.82
N ALA A 8 17.64 -12.07 30.22
CA ALA A 8 18.25 -10.94 30.90
C ALA A 8 17.50 -9.63 30.61
N GLY A 9 17.71 -8.61 31.45
CA GLY A 9 17.11 -7.28 31.28
C GLY A 9 15.59 -7.30 31.29
N GLU A 10 14.98 -6.57 30.35
CA GLU A 10 13.51 -6.42 30.24
C GLU A 10 12.80 -7.76 30.02
N ALA A 11 13.40 -8.68 29.26
CA ALA A 11 12.82 -10.00 29.01
C ALA A 11 12.71 -10.84 30.29
N ALA A 12 13.69 -10.74 31.20
CA ALA A 12 13.65 -11.40 32.50
C ALA A 12 12.56 -10.82 33.40
N GLN A 13 12.41 -9.49 33.40
CA GLN A 13 11.36 -8.79 34.16
C GLN A 13 9.97 -9.17 33.65
N ALA A 14 9.76 -9.21 32.33
CA ALA A 14 8.50 -9.63 31.73
C ALA A 14 8.16 -11.09 32.05
N LEU A 15 9.15 -11.99 32.05
CA LEU A 15 8.97 -13.40 32.41
C LEU A 15 8.58 -13.57 33.89
N ALA A 16 9.19 -12.78 34.78
CA ALA A 16 8.83 -12.77 36.20
C ALA A 16 7.40 -12.27 36.42
N ALA A 17 7.03 -11.15 35.78
CA ALA A 17 5.68 -10.60 35.84
C ALA A 17 4.63 -11.59 35.30
N ALA A 18 4.93 -12.30 34.21
CA ALA A 18 4.06 -13.34 33.67
C ALA A 18 3.86 -14.49 34.66
N ALA A 19 4.93 -14.93 35.33
CA ALA A 19 4.84 -15.98 36.35
C ALA A 19 4.01 -15.53 37.57
N GLU A 20 4.19 -14.29 38.03
CA GLU A 20 3.41 -13.68 39.11
C GLU A 20 1.92 -13.56 38.74
N ALA A 21 1.62 -13.27 37.47
CA ALA A 21 0.26 -13.21 36.93
C ALA A 21 -0.37 -14.61 36.72
N GLY A 22 0.34 -15.70 37.05
CA GLY A 22 -0.16 -17.06 36.91
C GLY A 22 -0.17 -17.58 35.47
N VAL A 23 0.59 -16.95 34.56
CA VAL A 23 0.75 -17.44 33.18
C VAL A 23 1.46 -18.79 33.22
N SER A 24 0.84 -19.80 32.62
CA SER A 24 1.41 -21.14 32.53
C SER A 24 2.59 -21.17 31.56
N LEU A 25 3.80 -21.35 32.09
CA LEU A 25 5.01 -21.49 31.30
C LEU A 25 5.21 -22.95 30.89
N LEU A 26 5.23 -23.20 29.57
CA LEU A 26 5.48 -24.52 29.02
C LEU A 26 6.92 -24.61 28.52
N ALA A 27 7.76 -25.26 29.31
CA ALA A 27 9.06 -25.75 28.87
C ALA A 27 8.98 -27.26 28.59
N GLY A 28 9.77 -27.76 27.63
CA GLY A 28 9.82 -29.19 27.31
C GLY A 28 10.17 -29.48 25.86
N ASP A 29 9.86 -30.70 25.44
CA ASP A 29 10.14 -31.21 24.09
C ASP A 29 9.11 -30.75 23.03
N ALA A 30 9.41 -31.06 21.77
CA ALA A 30 8.58 -30.69 20.62
C ALA A 30 7.14 -31.22 20.71
N ALA A 31 6.92 -32.43 21.24
CA ALA A 31 5.60 -33.04 21.33
C ALA A 31 4.67 -32.25 22.27
N ARG A 32 5.22 -31.75 23.39
CA ARG A 32 4.47 -30.89 24.32
C ARG A 32 4.09 -29.56 23.66
N HIS A 33 5.00 -28.95 22.91
CA HIS A 33 4.72 -27.71 22.18
C HIS A 33 3.64 -27.91 21.10
N GLU A 34 3.73 -28.98 20.30
CA GLU A 34 2.73 -29.31 19.27
C GLU A 34 1.33 -29.52 19.88
N SER A 35 1.24 -30.24 21.01
CA SER A 35 -0.03 -30.44 21.71
C SER A 35 -0.65 -29.13 22.21
N ALA A 36 0.18 -28.20 22.71
CA ALA A 36 -0.27 -26.89 23.15
C ALA A 36 -0.76 -26.04 21.96
N ILE A 37 0.02 -26.00 20.89
CA ILE A 37 -0.31 -25.29 19.64
C ILE A 37 -1.63 -25.80 19.04
N ALA A 38 -1.84 -27.13 19.01
CA ALA A 38 -3.07 -27.72 18.48
C ALA A 38 -4.33 -27.28 19.25
N LYS A 39 -4.20 -27.05 20.56
CA LYS A 39 -5.28 -26.61 21.45
C LYS A 39 -5.47 -25.09 21.47
N ALA A 40 -4.55 -24.32 20.90
CA ALA A 40 -4.64 -22.87 20.86
C ALA A 40 -5.75 -22.39 19.92
N ASP A 41 -6.36 -21.25 20.25
CA ASP A 41 -7.26 -20.51 19.38
C ASP A 41 -6.50 -19.44 18.57
N LEU A 42 -5.42 -18.91 19.14
CA LEU A 42 -4.52 -17.93 18.55
C LEU A 42 -3.08 -18.20 19.01
N ILE A 43 -2.15 -18.07 18.07
CA ILE A 43 -0.71 -18.14 18.32
C ILE A 43 -0.16 -16.71 18.29
N VAL A 44 0.58 -16.31 19.32
CA VAL A 44 1.33 -15.06 19.34
C VAL A 44 2.79 -15.37 19.09
N ASP A 45 3.31 -14.94 17.95
CA ASP A 45 4.71 -15.05 17.59
C ASP A 45 5.49 -13.87 18.17
N ALA A 46 6.33 -14.16 19.17
CA ALA A 46 7.26 -13.23 19.80
C ALA A 46 8.64 -13.90 19.97
N LEU A 47 9.01 -14.80 19.04
CA LEU A 47 10.30 -15.50 19.07
C LEU A 47 11.46 -14.57 18.69
N PHE A 48 11.29 -13.83 17.60
CA PHE A 48 12.29 -12.94 17.01
C PHE A 48 11.65 -11.61 16.61
N GLY A 49 12.46 -10.55 16.56
CA GLY A 49 12.04 -9.23 16.08
C GLY A 49 13.11 -8.62 15.18
N THR A 50 13.20 -7.29 15.15
CA THR A 50 14.20 -6.55 14.34
C THR A 50 15.65 -6.94 14.55
N GLY A 51 16.04 -7.54 15.67
CA GLY A 51 17.42 -8.01 15.94
C GLY A 51 17.81 -9.32 15.24
N PHE A 52 16.87 -10.04 14.62
CA PHE A 52 17.14 -11.32 13.97
C PHE A 52 17.96 -11.15 12.69
N ARG A 53 18.98 -12.00 12.50
CA ARG A 53 19.84 -12.04 11.31
C ARG A 53 20.14 -13.50 10.94
N GLY A 54 20.17 -13.81 9.66
CA GLY A 54 20.45 -15.14 9.14
C GLY A 54 19.27 -16.11 9.18
N THR A 55 19.58 -17.39 9.43
CA THR A 55 18.65 -18.54 9.41
C THR A 55 18.18 -18.88 10.82
N ALA A 56 16.90 -19.21 11.01
CA ALA A 56 16.40 -19.74 12.28
C ALA A 56 17.09 -21.09 12.63
N ARG A 57 17.38 -21.33 13.92
CA ARG A 57 18.11 -22.53 14.39
C ARG A 57 17.51 -23.10 15.68
N GLY A 58 17.80 -24.37 15.95
CA GLY A 58 17.41 -25.05 17.19
C GLY A 58 15.89 -25.17 17.33
N ASP A 59 15.38 -25.08 18.56
CA ASP A 59 13.96 -25.21 18.90
C ASP A 59 13.05 -24.27 18.09
N ALA A 60 13.53 -23.09 17.70
CA ALA A 60 12.77 -22.12 16.93
C ALA A 60 12.27 -22.69 15.60
N VAL A 61 13.07 -23.53 14.92
CA VAL A 61 12.71 -24.17 13.66
C VAL A 61 11.43 -25.00 13.84
N GLY A 62 11.42 -25.89 14.83
CA GLY A 62 10.27 -26.75 15.10
C GLY A 62 9.04 -25.98 15.55
N LEU A 63 9.22 -24.91 16.32
CA LEU A 63 8.12 -24.05 16.76
C LEU A 63 7.48 -23.28 15.59
N ILE A 64 8.28 -22.70 14.71
CA ILE A 64 7.80 -21.97 13.52
C ILE A 64 7.05 -22.93 12.59
N GLU A 65 7.59 -24.11 12.34
CA GLU A 65 6.95 -25.12 11.49
C GLU A 65 5.66 -25.67 12.11
N ALA A 66 5.64 -25.93 13.41
CA ALA A 66 4.43 -26.36 14.12
C ALA A 66 3.35 -25.28 14.08
N ALA A 67 3.71 -24.01 14.32
CA ALA A 67 2.78 -22.89 14.26
C ALA A 67 2.17 -22.75 12.85
N ASN A 68 3.01 -22.75 11.81
CA ASN A 68 2.55 -22.64 10.42
C ASN A 68 1.65 -23.81 9.98
N ARG A 69 1.95 -25.05 10.41
CA ARG A 69 1.14 -26.24 10.08
C ARG A 69 -0.16 -26.36 10.88
N SER A 70 -0.30 -25.60 11.97
CA SER A 70 -1.44 -25.73 12.90
C SER A 70 -2.79 -25.32 12.30
N GLY A 71 -2.79 -24.50 11.24
CA GLY A 71 -3.99 -23.88 10.66
C GLY A 71 -4.62 -22.79 11.55
N LYS A 72 -4.02 -22.48 12.70
CA LYS A 72 -4.46 -21.43 13.62
C LYS A 72 -4.05 -20.04 13.11
N PRO A 73 -4.81 -18.98 13.43
CA PRO A 73 -4.34 -17.62 13.19
C PRO A 73 -3.07 -17.35 14.00
N ILE A 74 -2.13 -16.62 13.39
CA ILE A 74 -0.87 -16.21 14.02
C ILE A 74 -0.81 -14.68 14.04
N LEU A 75 -0.58 -14.12 15.23
CA LEU A 75 -0.28 -12.70 15.45
C LEU A 75 1.23 -12.55 15.68
N ALA A 76 1.94 -11.91 14.76
CA ALA A 76 3.35 -11.59 14.93
C ALA A 76 3.54 -10.27 15.66
N VAL A 77 4.44 -10.27 16.64
CA VAL A 77 4.89 -9.09 17.38
C VAL A 77 6.14 -8.55 16.71
N ASP A 78 6.10 -7.28 16.31
CA ASP A 78 7.12 -6.55 15.58
C ASP A 78 7.36 -7.02 14.14
N VAL A 79 7.87 -8.24 13.97
CA VAL A 79 8.24 -8.85 12.69
C VAL A 79 7.97 -10.37 12.75
N PRO A 80 7.36 -11.00 11.73
CA PRO A 80 7.23 -12.45 11.69
C PRO A 80 8.58 -13.15 11.87
N SER A 81 8.67 -14.05 12.85
CA SER A 81 9.91 -14.70 13.19
C SER A 81 10.49 -15.51 12.02
N GLY A 82 11.77 -15.28 11.73
CA GLY A 82 12.47 -15.80 10.55
C GLY A 82 12.58 -14.79 9.41
N LEU A 83 11.82 -13.70 9.42
CA LEU A 83 11.87 -12.65 8.41
C LEU A 83 12.96 -11.61 8.71
N GLN A 84 13.71 -11.21 7.69
CA GLN A 84 14.63 -10.08 7.78
C GLN A 84 13.87 -8.76 7.69
N ALA A 85 13.95 -7.94 8.73
CA ALA A 85 13.23 -6.67 8.83
C ALA A 85 13.62 -5.66 7.73
N ASP A 86 14.89 -5.66 7.29
CA ASP A 86 15.42 -4.66 6.37
C ASP A 86 15.12 -4.99 4.89
N THR A 87 15.04 -6.28 4.55
CA THR A 87 14.97 -6.76 3.15
C THR A 87 13.68 -7.50 2.83
N GLY A 88 12.99 -8.06 3.83
CA GLY A 88 11.83 -8.92 3.62
C GLY A 88 12.18 -10.29 3.06
N THR A 89 13.46 -10.67 3.09
CA THR A 89 13.91 -12.02 2.75
C THR A 89 13.94 -12.89 4.01
N TRP A 90 13.96 -14.21 3.83
CA TRP A 90 14.17 -15.16 4.91
C TRP A 90 14.96 -16.35 4.40
N ASP A 91 15.64 -17.04 5.31
CA ASP A 91 16.32 -18.30 5.04
C ASP A 91 15.87 -19.33 6.09
N GLY A 92 15.42 -20.50 5.64
CA GLY A 92 14.78 -21.51 6.48
C GLY A 92 13.30 -21.20 6.81
N PRO A 93 12.76 -21.73 7.92
CA PRO A 93 11.37 -21.49 8.32
C PRO A 93 11.12 -20.03 8.70
N CYS A 94 9.99 -19.49 8.24
CA CYS A 94 9.51 -18.16 8.61
C CYS A 94 8.02 -18.23 8.95
N ILE A 95 7.59 -17.51 9.98
CA ILE A 95 6.18 -17.42 10.39
C ILE A 95 5.34 -16.81 9.29
N ARG A 96 4.19 -17.42 8.99
CA ARG A 96 3.15 -16.90 8.10
C ARG A 96 2.06 -16.25 8.94
N ALA A 97 2.23 -14.97 9.24
CA ALA A 97 1.32 -14.25 10.12
C ALA A 97 -0.04 -13.97 9.43
N SER A 98 -1.11 -14.06 10.21
CA SER A 98 -2.41 -13.52 9.81
C SER A 98 -2.46 -12.00 10.04
N VAL A 99 -1.82 -11.55 11.12
CA VAL A 99 -1.68 -10.15 11.51
C VAL A 99 -0.26 -9.93 12.04
N THR A 100 0.35 -8.80 11.70
CA THR A 100 1.58 -8.32 12.33
C THR A 100 1.32 -6.97 12.96
N VAL A 101 1.76 -6.79 14.20
CA VAL A 101 1.72 -5.49 14.88
C VAL A 101 3.16 -5.05 15.06
N THR A 102 3.55 -4.03 14.30
CA THR A 102 4.92 -3.49 14.30
C THR A 102 4.99 -2.20 15.10
N MET A 103 6.15 -1.87 15.67
CA MET A 103 6.26 -0.80 16.66
C MET A 103 6.98 0.41 16.09
N GLY A 104 6.44 1.61 16.33
CA GLY A 104 6.98 2.88 15.87
C GLY A 104 6.74 3.12 14.37
N LEU A 105 7.61 2.60 13.52
CA LEU A 105 7.51 2.72 12.06
C LEU A 105 7.47 1.34 11.40
N PRO A 106 6.82 1.20 10.22
CA PRO A 106 6.85 -0.04 9.47
C PRO A 106 8.26 -0.31 8.92
N LYS A 107 8.71 -1.55 9.04
CA LYS A 107 10.00 -2.00 8.52
C LYS A 107 9.83 -2.37 7.04
N VAL A 108 10.84 -2.10 6.22
CA VAL A 108 10.80 -2.33 4.76
C VAL A 108 10.43 -3.78 4.43
N GLY A 109 10.97 -4.75 5.17
CA GLY A 109 10.73 -6.16 4.96
C GLY A 109 9.31 -6.64 5.26
N LEU A 110 8.53 -5.88 6.03
CA LEU A 110 7.10 -6.13 6.26
C LEU A 110 6.24 -5.66 5.10
N VAL A 111 6.78 -4.72 4.33
CA VAL A 111 6.04 -4.02 3.28
C VAL A 111 6.39 -4.57 1.91
N LEU A 112 7.66 -4.85 1.58
CA LEU A 112 8.03 -5.34 0.25
C LEU A 112 7.91 -6.85 0.13
N PHE A 113 7.59 -7.33 -1.08
CA PHE A 113 7.62 -8.76 -1.38
C PHE A 113 9.07 -9.25 -1.52
N PRO A 114 9.38 -10.46 -1.02
CA PRO A 114 8.42 -11.48 -0.60
C PRO A 114 7.91 -11.37 0.84
N GLY A 115 8.56 -10.60 1.72
CA GLY A 115 8.21 -10.53 3.15
C GLY A 115 6.79 -10.04 3.48
N ALA A 116 6.20 -9.21 2.62
CA ALA A 116 4.79 -8.84 2.71
C ALA A 116 3.83 -10.05 2.73
N GLU A 117 4.18 -11.15 2.06
CA GLU A 117 3.39 -12.39 2.06
C GLU A 117 3.36 -13.05 3.45
N MET A 118 4.42 -12.86 4.23
CA MET A 118 4.60 -13.43 5.57
C MET A 118 3.97 -12.56 6.67
N THR A 119 3.65 -11.30 6.34
CA THR A 119 3.24 -10.27 7.30
C THR A 119 1.73 -10.28 7.59
N GLY A 120 0.90 -10.66 6.63
CA GLY A 120 -0.56 -10.56 6.76
C GLY A 120 -1.03 -9.11 6.88
N ALA A 121 -2.08 -8.86 7.66
CA ALA A 121 -2.54 -7.49 7.94
C ALA A 121 -1.54 -6.78 8.86
N LEU A 122 -1.07 -5.59 8.46
CA LEU A 122 -0.06 -4.83 9.20
C LEU A 122 -0.70 -3.69 10.00
N TYR A 123 -0.37 -3.60 11.28
CA TYR A 123 -0.74 -2.50 12.17
C TYR A 123 0.51 -1.87 12.74
N VAL A 124 0.50 -0.55 12.90
CA VAL A 124 1.59 0.17 13.57
C VAL A 124 1.10 0.53 14.98
N GLY A 125 1.77 -0.02 15.99
CA GLY A 125 1.58 0.31 17.38
C GLY A 125 2.44 1.51 17.76
N ASP A 126 1.78 2.58 18.21
CA ASP A 126 2.46 3.70 18.87
C ASP A 126 2.87 3.27 20.28
N ILE A 127 4.19 3.23 20.51
CA ILE A 127 4.80 2.89 21.79
C ILE A 127 5.44 4.10 22.48
N GLY A 128 5.09 5.32 22.05
CA GLY A 128 5.51 6.57 22.68
C GLY A 128 6.87 7.09 22.20
N TYR A 129 7.28 6.76 20.98
CA TYR A 129 8.48 7.38 20.40
C TYR A 129 8.26 8.89 20.22
N PRO A 130 9.23 9.74 20.60
CA PRO A 130 9.16 11.17 20.30
C PRO A 130 9.02 11.41 18.79
N GLN A 131 8.11 12.30 18.40
CA GLN A 131 7.87 12.65 17.00
C GLN A 131 9.16 13.06 16.25
N ALA A 132 10.08 13.76 16.93
CA ALA A 132 11.36 14.16 16.36
C ALA A 132 12.24 12.99 15.88
N LEU A 133 12.08 11.78 16.44
CA LEU A 133 12.77 10.58 15.95
C LEU A 133 12.05 9.95 14.75
N MET A 134 10.73 10.12 14.68
CA MET A 134 9.92 9.61 13.56
C MET A 134 10.03 10.52 12.32
N ASP A 135 10.33 11.80 12.53
CA ASP A 135 10.57 12.80 11.49
C ASP A 135 12.07 13.00 11.19
N ASP A 136 12.93 12.09 11.63
CA ASP A 136 14.37 12.20 11.44
C ASP A 136 14.70 12.27 9.93
N PRO A 137 15.44 13.31 9.47
CA PRO A 137 15.76 13.48 8.05
C PRO A 137 16.58 12.33 7.43
N SER A 138 17.19 11.47 8.25
CA SER A 138 17.88 10.26 7.78
C SER A 138 16.92 9.15 7.32
N ILE A 139 15.63 9.23 7.67
CA ILE A 139 14.60 8.33 7.18
C ILE A 139 14.29 8.67 5.72
N ALA A 140 14.99 8.00 4.81
CA ALA A 140 14.86 8.20 3.36
C ALA A 140 13.84 7.27 2.69
N THR A 141 13.01 6.56 3.46
CA THR A 141 12.01 5.61 2.92
C THR A 141 10.65 5.86 3.54
N TRP A 142 9.65 6.11 2.70
CA TRP A 142 8.29 6.44 3.12
C TRP A 142 7.31 5.37 2.66
N LEU A 143 6.35 5.03 3.53
CA LEU A 143 5.16 4.29 3.11
C LEU A 143 4.06 5.30 2.76
N VAL A 144 3.56 5.24 1.53
CA VAL A 144 2.56 6.19 1.04
C VAL A 144 1.19 5.89 1.62
N THR A 145 0.49 6.94 2.07
CA THR A 145 -0.86 6.86 2.65
C THR A 145 -1.85 7.73 1.89
N ALA A 146 -3.14 7.43 2.01
CA ALA A 146 -4.21 8.27 1.46
C ALA A 146 -4.10 9.74 1.89
N ALA A 147 -3.77 9.99 3.18
CA ALA A 147 -3.63 11.33 3.73
C ALA A 147 -2.51 12.10 3.02
N LYS A 148 -1.35 11.47 2.81
CA LYS A 148 -0.24 12.11 2.10
C LYS A 148 -0.61 12.42 0.65
N VAL A 149 -1.27 11.50 -0.05
CA VAL A 149 -1.68 11.73 -1.45
C VAL A 149 -2.71 12.86 -1.54
N ARG A 150 -3.65 12.93 -0.60
CA ARG A 150 -4.63 14.03 -0.51
C ARG A 150 -3.96 15.40 -0.32
N GLU A 151 -2.85 15.47 0.42
CA GLU A 151 -2.06 16.71 0.56
C GLU A 151 -1.34 17.10 -0.74
N LEU A 152 -0.84 16.11 -1.48
CA LEU A 152 -0.12 16.33 -2.74
C LEU A 152 -1.04 16.79 -3.87
N LEU A 153 -2.29 16.32 -3.88
CA LEU A 153 -3.18 16.54 -5.02
C LEU A 153 -3.61 18.02 -5.17
N PRO A 154 -3.54 18.56 -6.39
CA PRO A 154 -3.90 19.95 -6.63
C PRO A 154 -5.42 20.11 -6.53
N ARG A 155 -5.87 21.11 -5.75
CA ARG A 155 -7.30 21.44 -5.67
C ARG A 155 -7.74 22.18 -6.93
N ARG A 156 -8.79 21.68 -7.60
CA ARG A 156 -9.42 22.39 -8.71
C ARG A 156 -10.22 23.59 -8.18
N ARG A 157 -9.93 24.78 -8.69
CA ARG A 157 -10.64 26.02 -8.30
C ARG A 157 -11.82 26.26 -9.24
N PRO A 158 -12.95 26.82 -8.76
CA PRO A 158 -14.11 27.09 -9.60
C PRO A 158 -13.81 28.01 -10.80
N ASP A 159 -13.00 29.05 -10.59
CA ASP A 159 -12.62 30.02 -11.63
C ASP A 159 -11.29 29.63 -12.29
N THR A 160 -11.35 28.66 -13.20
CA THR A 160 -10.18 28.15 -13.94
C THR A 160 -10.57 27.75 -15.37
N HIS A 161 -9.57 27.54 -16.23
CA HIS A 161 -9.79 27.06 -17.59
C HIS A 161 -8.89 25.85 -17.88
N LYS A 162 -9.08 25.22 -19.05
CA LYS A 162 -8.29 24.05 -19.47
C LYS A 162 -6.77 24.24 -19.32
N GLY A 163 -6.21 25.36 -19.77
CA GLY A 163 -4.77 25.65 -19.60
C GLY A 163 -4.26 25.76 -18.15
N THR A 164 -5.14 25.91 -17.15
CA THR A 164 -4.72 25.93 -15.73
C THR A 164 -4.21 24.57 -15.26
N TYR A 165 -4.65 23.48 -15.91
CA TYR A 165 -4.35 22.10 -15.51
C TYR A 165 -3.38 21.40 -16.47
N GLY A 166 -2.59 22.21 -17.17
CA GLY A 166 -1.53 21.77 -18.07
C GLY A 166 -2.01 21.15 -19.37
N HIS A 167 -1.08 21.07 -20.32
CA HIS A 167 -1.24 20.40 -21.60
C HIS A 167 -0.20 19.28 -21.73
N VAL A 168 -0.69 18.04 -21.78
CA VAL A 168 0.12 16.82 -21.92
C VAL A 168 0.28 16.47 -23.40
N LEU A 169 1.51 16.27 -23.86
CA LEU A 169 1.82 15.63 -25.14
C LEU A 169 2.14 14.15 -24.91
N ILE A 170 1.50 13.24 -25.65
CA ILE A 170 1.75 11.80 -25.58
C ILE A 170 2.27 11.31 -26.93
N LEU A 171 3.47 10.73 -26.94
CA LEU A 171 4.09 10.06 -28.08
C LEU A 171 3.98 8.55 -27.89
N ALA A 172 3.00 7.94 -28.54
CA ALA A 172 2.63 6.55 -28.30
C ALA A 172 2.06 5.88 -29.55
N GLY A 173 2.01 4.55 -29.50
CA GLY A 173 1.39 3.71 -30.52
C GLY A 173 2.24 3.47 -31.76
N SER A 174 1.92 2.38 -32.43
CA SER A 174 2.46 1.91 -33.71
C SER A 174 1.51 0.87 -34.29
N VAL A 175 1.80 0.35 -35.49
CA VAL A 175 1.02 -0.76 -36.05
C VAL A 175 1.06 -1.95 -35.07
N GLY A 176 -0.12 -2.41 -34.65
CA GLY A 176 -0.28 -3.47 -33.64
C GLY A 176 -0.43 -3.00 -32.20
N TYR A 177 -0.07 -1.75 -31.87
CA TYR A 177 -0.03 -1.22 -30.50
C TYR A 177 -0.83 0.08 -30.31
N THR A 178 -1.88 0.29 -31.11
CA THR A 178 -2.73 1.50 -31.03
C THR A 178 -3.45 1.67 -29.70
N GLY A 179 -3.72 0.57 -28.98
CA GLY A 179 -4.34 0.60 -27.65
C GLY A 179 -3.52 1.35 -26.61
N ALA A 180 -2.19 1.30 -26.69
CA ALA A 180 -1.31 1.96 -25.73
C ALA A 180 -1.45 3.49 -25.77
N ALA A 181 -1.58 4.06 -26.98
CA ALA A 181 -1.84 5.49 -27.16
C ALA A 181 -3.20 5.91 -26.57
N VAL A 182 -4.24 5.10 -26.79
CA VAL A 182 -5.59 5.35 -26.27
C VAL A 182 -5.61 5.28 -24.74
N LEU A 183 -5.03 4.23 -24.14
CA LEU A 183 -5.00 4.06 -22.69
C LEU A 183 -4.18 5.14 -21.99
N SER A 184 -3.02 5.53 -22.56
CA SER A 184 -2.23 6.65 -22.04
C SER A 184 -3.00 7.96 -22.08
N THR A 185 -3.75 8.19 -23.15
CA THR A 185 -4.58 9.40 -23.32
C THR A 185 -5.68 9.46 -22.26
N PHE A 186 -6.43 8.37 -22.06
CA PHE A 186 -7.47 8.33 -21.05
C PHE A 186 -6.90 8.36 -19.62
N GLY A 187 -5.75 7.74 -19.36
CA GLY A 187 -5.04 7.87 -18.10
C GLY A 187 -4.72 9.33 -17.77
N ALA A 188 -4.27 10.11 -18.75
CA ALA A 188 -4.00 11.54 -18.57
C ALA A 188 -5.27 12.38 -18.36
N LEU A 189 -6.28 12.19 -19.22
CA LEU A 189 -7.56 12.91 -19.14
C LEU A 189 -8.27 12.66 -17.80
N ARG A 190 -8.35 11.39 -17.39
CA ARG A 190 -9.03 10.97 -16.14
C ARG A 190 -8.27 11.41 -14.89
N SER A 191 -6.96 11.62 -15.00
CA SER A 191 -6.13 12.19 -13.93
C SER A 191 -6.18 13.73 -13.88
N GLY A 192 -7.04 14.37 -14.68
CA GLY A 192 -7.34 15.79 -14.55
C GLY A 192 -6.51 16.72 -15.42
N ALA A 193 -5.76 16.20 -16.40
CA ALA A 193 -5.07 17.04 -17.39
C ALA A 193 -6.05 18.00 -18.08
N GLY A 194 -5.61 19.25 -18.26
CA GLY A 194 -6.42 20.28 -18.89
C GLY A 194 -6.60 20.09 -20.39
N LEU A 195 -5.53 19.73 -21.07
CA LEU A 195 -5.48 19.35 -22.48
C LEU A 195 -4.59 18.12 -22.64
N VAL A 196 -4.94 17.26 -23.58
CA VAL A 196 -4.11 16.11 -23.97
C VAL A 196 -4.03 16.06 -25.48
N THR A 197 -2.80 16.12 -26.01
CA THR A 197 -2.51 15.83 -27.40
C THR A 197 -1.83 14.48 -27.49
N VAL A 198 -2.41 13.55 -28.24
CA VAL A 198 -1.80 12.26 -28.53
C VAL A 198 -1.27 12.28 -29.96
N ALA A 199 0.05 12.23 -30.09
CA ALA A 199 0.74 12.28 -31.36
C ALA A 199 1.26 10.87 -31.70
N VAL A 200 0.81 10.33 -32.83
CA VAL A 200 0.97 8.92 -33.21
C VAL A 200 1.49 8.79 -34.64
N PRO A 201 2.11 7.66 -35.03
CA PRO A 201 2.49 7.41 -36.42
C PRO A 201 1.31 7.61 -37.39
N GLN A 202 1.57 8.23 -38.55
CA GLN A 202 0.59 8.52 -39.58
C GLN A 202 -0.23 7.28 -39.99
N SER A 203 0.41 6.11 -40.04
CA SER A 203 -0.20 4.81 -40.37
C SER A 203 -1.29 4.37 -39.39
N VAL A 204 -1.25 4.85 -38.14
CA VAL A 204 -2.24 4.49 -37.11
C VAL A 204 -3.14 5.64 -36.65
N TYR A 205 -2.89 6.84 -37.15
CA TYR A 205 -3.66 8.04 -36.81
C TYR A 205 -5.18 7.86 -36.94
N PRO A 206 -5.76 7.34 -38.05
CA PRO A 206 -7.20 7.20 -38.16
C PRO A 206 -7.81 6.28 -37.09
N ILE A 207 -7.07 5.24 -36.69
CA ILE A 207 -7.51 4.27 -35.67
C ILE A 207 -7.56 4.95 -34.30
N VAL A 208 -6.51 5.67 -33.94
CA VAL A 208 -6.43 6.36 -32.64
C VAL A 208 -7.43 7.52 -32.59
N ALA A 209 -7.50 8.34 -33.63
CA ALA A 209 -8.44 9.46 -33.74
C ALA A 209 -9.90 9.01 -33.64
N SER A 210 -10.24 7.79 -34.08
CA SER A 210 -11.58 7.24 -33.94
C SER A 210 -11.97 6.86 -32.49
N LYS A 211 -10.98 6.62 -31.62
CA LYS A 211 -11.16 6.18 -30.23
C LYS A 211 -10.97 7.29 -29.21
N VAL A 212 -10.24 8.34 -29.58
CA VAL A 212 -9.91 9.47 -28.70
C VAL A 212 -10.79 10.65 -29.11
N THR A 213 -11.92 10.81 -28.43
CA THR A 213 -12.89 11.88 -28.73
C THR A 213 -12.53 13.18 -28.04
N GLU A 214 -12.12 13.13 -26.77
CA GLU A 214 -11.81 14.31 -25.94
C GLU A 214 -10.36 14.79 -26.10
N GLY A 215 -9.45 13.89 -26.43
CA GLY A 215 -8.05 14.21 -26.70
C GLY A 215 -7.84 14.68 -28.14
N ILE A 216 -6.78 15.46 -28.35
CA ILE A 216 -6.40 15.95 -29.68
C ILE A 216 -5.46 14.92 -30.32
N ALA A 217 -5.94 14.15 -31.29
CA ALA A 217 -5.08 13.24 -32.05
C ALA A 217 -4.29 14.00 -33.13
N MET A 218 -2.99 13.74 -33.25
CA MET A 218 -2.10 14.34 -34.25
C MET A 218 -1.28 13.27 -34.96
N PRO A 219 -1.19 13.29 -36.30
CA PRO A 219 -0.30 12.39 -37.02
C PRO A 219 1.15 12.87 -36.97
N LEU A 220 2.07 11.91 -36.93
CA LEU A 220 3.52 12.11 -37.02
C LEU A 220 4.09 11.30 -38.18
N ALA A 221 5.21 11.78 -38.74
CA ALA A 221 5.92 11.04 -39.78
C ALA A 221 6.37 9.66 -39.27
N ASP A 222 6.22 8.64 -40.11
CA ASP A 222 6.54 7.25 -39.78
C ASP A 222 7.22 6.55 -40.95
N ASP A 223 7.61 5.29 -40.74
CA ASP A 223 8.21 4.41 -41.76
C ASP A 223 7.20 3.37 -42.31
N GLY A 224 5.90 3.63 -42.17
CA GLY A 224 4.84 2.65 -42.45
C GLY A 224 4.48 1.75 -41.26
N SER A 225 5.20 1.87 -40.13
CA SER A 225 4.86 1.15 -38.89
C SER A 225 5.06 1.99 -37.62
N ALA A 226 6.25 2.56 -37.45
CA ALA A 226 6.68 3.24 -36.23
C ALA A 226 7.27 4.63 -36.55
N LEU A 227 7.44 5.47 -35.52
CA LEU A 227 7.94 6.83 -35.70
C LEU A 227 9.28 6.87 -36.43
N SER A 228 9.37 7.72 -37.44
CA SER A 228 10.62 8.02 -38.12
C SER A 228 11.28 9.27 -37.51
N PRO A 229 12.60 9.48 -37.67
CA PRO A 229 13.27 10.65 -37.11
C PRO A 229 12.70 12.00 -37.58
N SER A 230 12.11 12.05 -38.78
CA SER A 230 11.49 13.28 -39.29
C SER A 230 10.23 13.70 -38.53
N ALA A 231 9.67 12.83 -37.67
CA ALA A 231 8.60 13.18 -36.75
C ALA A 231 8.99 14.35 -35.83
N MET A 232 10.28 14.51 -35.51
CA MET A 232 10.76 15.52 -34.56
C MET A 232 10.42 16.95 -34.95
N ALA A 233 10.33 17.27 -36.25
CA ALA A 233 9.92 18.60 -36.68
C ALA A 233 8.52 18.97 -36.17
N ARG A 234 7.55 18.05 -36.33
CA ARG A 234 6.19 18.25 -35.83
C ARG A 234 6.10 18.11 -34.31
N VAL A 235 6.93 17.26 -33.70
CA VAL A 235 7.03 17.16 -32.24
C VAL A 235 7.49 18.50 -31.64
N ASP A 236 8.54 19.13 -32.17
CA ASP A 236 9.04 20.42 -31.69
C ASP A 236 7.97 21.53 -31.79
N GLU A 237 7.13 21.53 -32.84
CA GLU A 237 5.98 22.43 -32.94
C GLU A 237 4.94 22.19 -31.83
N LEU A 238 4.62 20.93 -31.53
CA LEU A 238 3.66 20.58 -30.48
C LEU A 238 4.21 20.92 -29.08
N LEU A 239 5.51 20.68 -28.85
CA LEU A 239 6.20 20.98 -27.59
C LEU A 239 6.09 22.46 -27.19
N ALA A 240 6.00 23.38 -28.16
CA ALA A 240 5.86 24.80 -27.88
C ALA A 240 4.58 25.14 -27.08
N SER A 241 3.54 24.30 -27.20
CA SER A 241 2.23 24.50 -26.55
C SER A 241 1.97 23.60 -25.34
N CYS A 242 2.83 22.60 -25.10
CA CYS A 242 2.64 21.60 -24.05
C CYS A 242 3.50 21.87 -22.82
N ASP A 243 3.09 21.39 -21.65
CA ASP A 243 3.81 21.55 -20.39
C ASP A 243 4.65 20.32 -20.02
N VAL A 244 4.27 19.15 -20.52
CA VAL A 244 4.87 17.85 -20.19
C VAL A 244 4.71 16.87 -21.35
N VAL A 245 5.66 15.95 -21.49
CA VAL A 245 5.67 14.91 -22.50
C VAL A 245 5.65 13.53 -21.85
N ALA A 246 4.80 12.63 -22.33
CA ALA A 246 4.92 11.21 -22.10
C ALA A 246 5.33 10.52 -23.42
N ALA A 247 6.28 9.60 -23.38
CA ALA A 247 6.70 8.88 -24.58
C ALA A 247 7.04 7.41 -24.27
N GLY A 248 6.72 6.53 -25.21
CA GLY A 248 7.14 5.13 -25.15
C GLY A 248 6.04 4.07 -25.24
N PRO A 249 4.84 4.24 -24.65
CA PRO A 249 3.77 3.26 -24.75
C PRO A 249 3.49 2.83 -26.20
N GLY A 250 3.80 1.58 -26.52
CA GLY A 250 3.55 0.98 -27.83
C GLY A 250 4.28 1.63 -29.01
N LEU A 251 5.41 2.31 -28.82
CA LEU A 251 6.15 2.92 -29.93
C LEU A 251 6.85 1.88 -30.84
N SER A 252 7.03 0.65 -30.35
CA SER A 252 7.88 -0.38 -30.95
C SER A 252 9.37 0.02 -30.95
N PRO A 253 10.31 -0.92 -30.71
CA PRO A 253 11.73 -0.60 -30.57
C PRO A 253 12.45 -0.42 -31.92
N ALA A 254 11.96 0.47 -32.79
CA ALA A 254 12.56 0.78 -34.09
C ALA A 254 13.73 1.79 -33.96
N HIS A 255 14.64 1.80 -34.94
CA HIS A 255 15.76 2.76 -34.96
C HIS A 255 15.28 4.23 -35.04
N GLY A 256 14.16 4.50 -35.72
CA GLY A 256 13.56 5.83 -35.75
C GLY A 256 13.12 6.32 -34.38
N VAL A 257 12.43 5.47 -33.62
CA VAL A 257 11.96 5.74 -32.25
C VAL A 257 13.13 6.06 -31.32
N ALA A 258 14.23 5.33 -31.43
CA ALA A 258 15.44 5.60 -30.66
C ALA A 258 15.97 7.03 -30.85
N ARG A 259 15.96 7.55 -32.08
CA ARG A 259 16.40 8.92 -32.38
C ARG A 259 15.44 9.95 -31.80
N VAL A 260 14.14 9.74 -31.97
CA VAL A 260 13.10 10.60 -31.39
C VAL A 260 13.27 10.69 -29.86
N VAL A 261 13.40 9.56 -29.17
CA VAL A 261 13.56 9.53 -27.71
C VAL A 261 14.85 10.24 -27.27
N GLU A 262 15.97 10.03 -27.98
CA GLU A 262 17.22 10.72 -27.68
C GLU A 262 17.14 12.24 -27.86
N GLU A 263 16.42 12.71 -28.87
CA GLU A 263 16.22 14.14 -29.10
C GLU A 263 15.32 14.77 -28.03
N LEU A 264 14.27 14.06 -27.58
CA LEU A 264 13.41 14.49 -26.47
C LEU A 264 14.18 14.72 -25.17
N LEU A 265 15.19 13.90 -24.87
CA LEU A 265 16.07 14.10 -23.70
C LEU A 265 16.81 15.45 -23.74
N GLY A 266 16.98 16.02 -24.94
CA GLY A 266 17.63 17.32 -25.16
C GLY A 266 16.65 18.50 -25.19
N ARG A 267 15.35 18.32 -24.94
CA ARG A 267 14.33 19.38 -24.96
C ARG A 267 13.91 19.79 -23.55
N ASP A 268 13.57 21.05 -23.37
CA ASP A 268 13.31 21.64 -22.05
C ASP A 268 11.84 21.45 -21.61
N LYS A 269 11.38 20.19 -21.61
CA LYS A 269 10.04 19.80 -21.15
C LYS A 269 10.12 18.57 -20.25
N PRO A 270 9.52 18.58 -19.04
CA PRO A 270 9.40 17.39 -18.20
C PRO A 270 8.95 16.17 -19.02
N LEU A 271 9.62 15.04 -18.80
CA LEU A 271 9.47 13.86 -19.64
C LEU A 271 9.17 12.62 -18.80
N VAL A 272 8.10 11.92 -19.15
CA VAL A 272 7.77 10.58 -18.64
C VAL A 272 8.11 9.55 -19.72
N LEU A 273 9.03 8.63 -19.44
CA LEU A 273 9.39 7.54 -20.35
C LEU A 273 8.93 6.18 -19.81
N ASP A 274 8.24 5.43 -20.66
CA ASP A 274 7.77 4.07 -20.36
C ASP A 274 8.09 3.11 -21.51
N ALA A 275 7.94 1.81 -21.27
CA ALA A 275 7.84 0.78 -22.28
C ALA A 275 8.93 0.88 -23.38
N ASP A 276 8.55 1.08 -24.64
CA ASP A 276 9.50 1.13 -25.74
C ASP A 276 10.40 2.35 -25.72
N GLY A 277 9.99 3.45 -25.07
CA GLY A 277 10.85 4.59 -24.77
C GLY A 277 12.03 4.19 -23.87
N LEU A 278 11.82 3.25 -22.95
CA LEU A 278 12.88 2.66 -22.13
C LEU A 278 13.66 1.59 -22.89
N ASN A 279 12.97 0.72 -23.64
CA ASN A 279 13.61 -0.37 -24.37
C ASN A 279 14.61 0.14 -25.41
N VAL A 280 14.29 1.23 -26.13
CA VAL A 280 15.24 1.81 -27.07
C VAL A 280 16.47 2.36 -26.37
N LEU A 281 16.38 2.76 -25.09
CA LEU A 281 17.53 3.22 -24.32
C LEU A 281 18.36 2.10 -23.71
N ALA A 282 17.95 0.83 -23.84
CA ALA A 282 18.76 -0.31 -23.38
C ALA A 282 20.17 -0.25 -24.00
N GLY A 283 21.19 -0.41 -23.16
CA GLY A 283 22.60 -0.28 -23.58
C GLY A 283 23.14 1.16 -23.65
N ARG A 284 22.28 2.17 -23.61
CA ARG A 284 22.62 3.61 -23.66
C ARG A 284 21.89 4.45 -22.60
N ALA A 285 21.42 3.80 -21.54
CA ALA A 285 20.61 4.41 -20.47
C ALA A 285 21.30 5.57 -19.74
N ASP A 286 22.63 5.62 -19.74
CA ASP A 286 23.41 6.74 -19.16
C ASP A 286 23.14 8.09 -19.86
N ARG A 287 22.47 8.09 -21.03
CA ARG A 287 21.97 9.32 -21.66
C ARG A 287 20.88 10.01 -20.84
N LEU A 288 20.12 9.26 -20.03
CA LEU A 288 19.11 9.82 -19.12
C LEU A 288 19.75 10.83 -18.15
N ALA A 289 20.97 10.55 -17.66
CA ALA A 289 21.69 11.43 -16.75
C ALA A 289 22.12 12.76 -17.38
N LYS A 290 22.06 12.86 -18.71
CA LYS A 290 22.37 14.06 -19.49
C LYS A 290 21.11 14.79 -19.98
N ALA A 291 19.93 14.31 -19.58
CA ALA A 291 18.69 14.95 -19.94
C ALA A 291 18.67 16.39 -19.39
N ARG A 292 18.24 17.35 -20.21
CA ARG A 292 18.00 18.72 -19.76
C ARG A 292 16.78 18.84 -18.84
N PRO A 293 15.64 18.17 -19.12
CA PRO A 293 14.47 18.29 -18.28
C PRO A 293 14.51 17.29 -17.11
N PRO A 294 13.66 17.49 -16.09
CA PRO A 294 13.33 16.42 -15.16
C PRO A 294 12.71 15.22 -15.90
N VAL A 295 13.23 14.03 -15.63
CA VAL A 295 12.74 12.78 -16.23
C VAL A 295 12.13 11.88 -15.15
N VAL A 296 10.98 11.29 -15.48
CA VAL A 296 10.42 10.13 -14.77
C VAL A 296 10.50 8.93 -15.69
N ILE A 297 11.02 7.81 -15.21
CA ILE A 297 10.95 6.53 -15.91
C ILE A 297 10.04 5.58 -15.14
N THR A 298 9.24 4.78 -15.85
CA THR A 298 8.25 3.87 -15.23
C THR A 298 8.51 2.39 -15.51
N PRO A 299 9.72 1.85 -15.29
CA PRO A 299 10.06 0.49 -15.68
C PRO A 299 9.34 -0.58 -14.83
N HIS A 300 8.96 -1.69 -15.46
CA HIS A 300 8.80 -2.97 -14.76
C HIS A 300 10.18 -3.62 -14.49
N PRO A 301 10.30 -4.68 -13.65
CA PRO A 301 11.60 -5.24 -13.26
C PRO A 301 12.48 -5.67 -14.44
N GLY A 302 11.88 -6.30 -15.47
CA GLY A 302 12.59 -6.63 -16.70
C GLY A 302 13.12 -5.44 -17.51
N GLU A 303 12.37 -4.33 -17.60
CA GLU A 303 12.85 -3.09 -18.25
C GLU A 303 14.01 -2.49 -17.47
N LEU A 304 13.87 -2.40 -16.15
CA LEU A 304 14.93 -1.87 -15.29
C LEU A 304 16.21 -2.74 -15.37
N GLY A 305 16.06 -4.06 -15.40
CA GLY A 305 17.15 -4.99 -15.61
C GLY A 305 17.89 -4.75 -16.92
N ARG A 306 17.17 -4.51 -18.02
CA ARG A 306 17.78 -4.13 -19.32
C ARG A 306 18.54 -2.81 -19.24
N LEU A 307 18.00 -1.80 -18.57
CA LEU A 307 18.64 -0.49 -18.40
C LEU A 307 19.92 -0.59 -17.56
N LEU A 308 19.88 -1.34 -16.45
CA LEU A 308 21.02 -1.53 -15.55
C LEU A 308 22.01 -2.59 -16.03
N LYS A 309 21.68 -3.36 -17.07
CA LYS A 309 22.42 -4.56 -17.52
C LYS A 309 22.53 -5.61 -16.42
N GLN A 310 21.45 -5.84 -15.70
CA GLN A 310 21.32 -6.81 -14.62
C GLN A 310 20.18 -7.79 -14.92
N PRO A 311 20.29 -9.06 -14.49
CA PRO A 311 19.22 -10.04 -14.65
C PRO A 311 18.01 -9.66 -13.79
N THR A 312 16.79 -9.82 -14.32
CA THR A 312 15.53 -9.49 -13.63
C THR A 312 15.42 -10.05 -12.20
N PRO A 313 15.85 -11.29 -11.90
CA PRO A 313 15.83 -11.81 -10.53
C PRO A 313 16.59 -10.93 -9.52
N LYS A 314 17.71 -10.31 -9.89
CA LYS A 314 18.44 -9.38 -9.00
C LYS A 314 17.66 -8.10 -8.72
N ILE A 315 16.93 -7.60 -9.72
CA ILE A 315 16.05 -6.43 -9.55
C ILE A 315 14.90 -6.76 -8.59
N VAL A 316 14.36 -7.97 -8.70
CA VAL A 316 13.26 -8.46 -7.86
C VAL A 316 13.73 -8.70 -6.43
N GLU A 317 14.94 -9.23 -6.24
CA GLU A 317 15.54 -9.50 -4.92
C GLU A 317 15.69 -8.24 -4.07
N ASP A 318 16.18 -7.14 -4.65
CA ASP A 318 16.30 -5.85 -3.97
C ASP A 318 15.70 -4.71 -4.83
N ARG A 319 14.36 -4.63 -4.81
CA ARG A 319 13.62 -3.60 -5.57
C ARG A 319 13.95 -2.19 -5.11
N LEU A 320 14.08 -1.99 -3.79
CA LEU A 320 14.35 -0.67 -3.22
C LEU A 320 15.74 -0.18 -3.60
N GLY A 321 16.76 -1.03 -3.41
CA GLY A 321 18.13 -0.71 -3.81
C GLY A 321 18.27 -0.55 -5.32
N ALA A 322 17.63 -1.40 -6.13
CA ALA A 322 17.66 -1.27 -7.59
C ALA A 322 17.02 0.04 -8.09
N ALA A 323 15.89 0.44 -7.53
CA ALA A 323 15.23 1.70 -7.87
C ALA A 323 16.11 2.91 -7.48
N ARG A 324 16.68 2.93 -6.27
CA ARG A 324 17.61 3.98 -5.82
C ARG A 324 18.86 4.05 -6.68
N ALA A 325 19.48 2.90 -6.96
CA ALA A 325 20.69 2.83 -7.79
C ALA A 325 20.43 3.37 -9.20
N ALA A 326 19.28 3.04 -9.79
CA ALA A 326 18.88 3.58 -11.07
C ALA A 326 18.59 5.08 -11.02
N ALA A 327 17.86 5.55 -10.00
CA ALA A 327 17.54 6.96 -9.83
C ALA A 327 18.81 7.82 -9.69
N ALA A 328 19.76 7.37 -8.88
CA ALA A 328 21.05 8.03 -8.71
C ALA A 328 21.89 8.01 -10.00
N ARG A 329 22.02 6.83 -10.63
CA ARG A 329 22.83 6.65 -11.85
C ARG A 329 22.29 7.46 -13.02
N PHE A 330 20.98 7.44 -13.23
CA PHE A 330 20.31 8.08 -14.35
C PHE A 330 19.84 9.50 -14.05
N ARG A 331 20.02 9.98 -12.81
CA ARG A 331 19.61 11.31 -12.33
C ARG A 331 18.14 11.63 -12.64
N CYS A 332 17.27 10.63 -12.51
CA CYS A 332 15.84 10.72 -12.80
C CYS A 332 15.00 10.11 -11.67
N VAL A 333 13.69 10.37 -11.69
CA VAL A 333 12.74 9.65 -10.84
C VAL A 333 12.45 8.28 -11.45
N VAL A 334 12.44 7.23 -10.65
CA VAL A 334 12.20 5.85 -11.08
C VAL A 334 10.95 5.32 -10.39
N VAL A 335 9.94 4.94 -11.18
CA VAL A 335 8.74 4.23 -10.73
C VAL A 335 8.90 2.75 -11.08
N LEU A 336 9.50 1.98 -10.17
CA LEU A 336 9.67 0.54 -10.36
C LEU A 336 8.36 -0.19 -10.08
N LYS A 337 7.63 -0.49 -11.15
CA LYS A 337 6.31 -1.13 -11.13
C LYS A 337 6.40 -2.52 -10.53
N SER A 338 5.61 -2.80 -9.51
CA SER A 338 5.47 -4.13 -8.90
C SER A 338 4.16 -4.22 -8.09
N ALA A 339 3.88 -5.36 -7.45
CA ALA A 339 2.72 -5.48 -6.55
C ALA A 339 2.68 -4.36 -5.50
N HIS A 340 3.84 -4.02 -4.93
CA HIS A 340 4.04 -2.76 -4.23
C HIS A 340 5.10 -1.94 -4.99
N THR A 341 4.67 -0.82 -5.57
CA THR A 341 5.53 -0.01 -6.43
C THR A 341 6.52 0.79 -5.58
N VAL A 342 7.77 0.85 -6.03
CA VAL A 342 8.80 1.70 -5.41
C VAL A 342 9.03 2.91 -6.31
N VAL A 343 8.86 4.10 -5.77
CA VAL A 343 9.22 5.36 -6.42
C VAL A 343 10.49 5.90 -5.78
N ALA A 344 11.56 6.12 -6.52
CA ALA A 344 12.83 6.64 -5.99
C ALA A 344 13.27 7.88 -6.76
N LYS A 345 13.92 8.82 -6.07
CA LYS A 345 14.55 10.01 -6.68
C LYS A 345 16.07 10.04 -6.45
N PRO A 346 16.82 10.88 -7.19
CA PRO A 346 18.29 10.78 -7.24
C PRO A 346 19.04 11.02 -5.92
N ASP A 347 18.42 11.67 -4.94
CA ASP A 347 19.01 11.95 -3.62
C ASP A 347 18.93 10.75 -2.66
N GLY A 348 18.34 9.64 -3.08
CA GLY A 348 18.20 8.43 -2.28
C GLY A 348 16.87 8.30 -1.55
N GLU A 349 16.01 9.32 -1.56
CA GLU A 349 14.66 9.19 -1.03
C GLU A 349 13.84 8.22 -1.89
N ALA A 350 12.99 7.44 -1.23
CA ALA A 350 12.09 6.51 -1.87
C ALA A 350 10.74 6.45 -1.14
N ALA A 351 9.70 6.13 -1.91
CA ALA A 351 8.35 5.93 -1.44
C ALA A 351 7.84 4.57 -1.91
N ILE A 352 7.13 3.85 -1.04
CA ILE A 352 6.52 2.56 -1.31
C ILE A 352 5.01 2.74 -1.40
N VAL A 353 4.43 2.35 -2.52
CA VAL A 353 2.99 2.41 -2.80
C VAL A 353 2.43 1.00 -2.75
N ARG A 354 1.48 0.74 -1.84
CA ARG A 354 0.90 -0.59 -1.59
C ARG A 354 -0.46 -0.83 -2.24
N THR A 355 -1.13 0.21 -2.69
CA THR A 355 -2.42 0.10 -3.39
C THR A 355 -2.28 -0.71 -4.66
N GLY A 356 -3.33 -1.44 -5.01
CA GLY A 356 -3.39 -2.33 -6.17
C GLY A 356 -3.56 -3.79 -5.76
N ASN A 357 -3.93 -4.60 -6.75
CA ASN A 357 -4.25 -6.00 -6.55
C ASN A 357 -3.77 -6.88 -7.72
N PRO A 358 -3.76 -8.21 -7.56
CA PRO A 358 -3.29 -9.12 -8.60
C PRO A 358 -4.05 -9.03 -9.94
N GLY A 359 -5.29 -8.54 -9.96
CA GLY A 359 -6.06 -8.30 -11.18
C GLY A 359 -5.43 -7.27 -12.12
N MET A 360 -4.56 -6.42 -11.58
CA MET A 360 -3.80 -5.43 -12.35
C MET A 360 -2.59 -6.02 -13.08
N ALA A 361 -2.33 -7.32 -12.96
CA ALA A 361 -1.30 -8.01 -13.73
C ALA A 361 -1.76 -8.29 -15.18
N SER A 362 -2.23 -7.25 -15.88
CA SER A 362 -2.75 -7.32 -17.24
C SER A 362 -2.16 -6.21 -18.13
N GLY A 363 -2.18 -6.43 -19.45
CA GLY A 363 -1.65 -5.49 -20.42
C GLY A 363 -2.42 -4.16 -20.40
N GLY A 364 -1.70 -3.04 -20.59
CA GLY A 364 -2.29 -1.70 -20.65
C GLY A 364 -2.29 -0.90 -19.34
N MET A 365 -2.08 -1.56 -18.19
CA MET A 365 -2.02 -0.87 -16.88
C MET A 365 -0.87 0.16 -16.81
N GLY A 366 0.29 -0.19 -17.35
CA GLY A 366 1.44 0.73 -17.44
C GLY A 366 1.14 1.97 -18.29
N ASP A 367 0.38 1.82 -19.38
CA ASP A 367 0.02 2.91 -20.28
C ASP A 367 -0.86 3.94 -19.55
N VAL A 368 -1.85 3.47 -18.79
CA VAL A 368 -2.71 4.32 -17.95
C VAL A 368 -1.90 5.07 -16.90
N LEU A 369 -1.00 4.36 -16.19
CA LEU A 369 -0.11 4.97 -15.20
C LEU A 369 0.78 6.06 -15.82
N THR A 370 1.33 5.82 -17.01
CA THR A 370 2.17 6.79 -17.72
C THR A 370 1.42 8.07 -18.05
N GLY A 371 0.17 7.96 -18.51
CA GLY A 371 -0.72 9.10 -18.69
C GLY A 371 -1.01 9.85 -17.39
N ALA A 372 -1.28 9.12 -16.31
CA ALA A 372 -1.58 9.68 -15.00
C ALA A 372 -0.40 10.48 -14.40
N VAL A 373 0.82 9.93 -14.47
CA VAL A 373 2.05 10.62 -14.05
C VAL A 373 2.22 11.93 -14.81
N ALA A 374 2.10 11.88 -16.14
CA ALA A 374 2.25 13.06 -16.98
C ALA A 374 1.19 14.13 -16.66
N ALA A 375 -0.07 13.75 -16.47
CA ALA A 375 -1.14 14.67 -16.10
C ALA A 375 -0.88 15.39 -14.77
N LEU A 376 -0.37 14.69 -13.75
CA LEU A 376 -0.06 15.32 -12.47
C LEU A 376 1.15 16.27 -12.56
N ILE A 377 2.17 15.91 -13.34
CA ILE A 377 3.28 16.84 -13.65
C ILE A 377 2.76 18.08 -14.37
N GLY A 378 1.89 17.91 -15.38
CA GLY A 378 1.28 19.02 -16.13
C GLY A 378 0.44 19.94 -15.25
N GLN A 379 -0.15 19.42 -14.18
CA GLN A 379 -0.87 20.20 -13.16
C GLN A 379 0.05 20.94 -12.17
N GLY A 380 1.38 20.81 -12.33
CA GLY A 380 2.38 21.55 -11.56
C GLY A 380 3.00 20.77 -10.40
N LEU A 381 2.72 19.47 -10.25
CA LEU A 381 3.39 18.66 -9.24
C LEU A 381 4.84 18.42 -9.63
N VAL A 382 5.72 18.42 -8.63
CA VAL A 382 7.10 17.99 -8.85
C VAL A 382 7.13 16.51 -9.25
N PRO A 383 8.08 16.08 -10.11
CA PRO A 383 8.04 14.74 -10.71
C PRO A 383 7.96 13.57 -9.74
N PHE A 384 8.65 13.66 -8.59
CA PHE A 384 8.61 12.61 -7.56
C PHE A 384 7.22 12.49 -6.93
N ASP A 385 6.63 13.62 -6.50
CA ASP A 385 5.30 13.65 -5.89
C ASP A 385 4.21 13.25 -6.89
N ALA A 386 4.32 13.69 -8.14
CA ALA A 386 3.43 13.27 -9.22
C ALA A 386 3.48 11.76 -9.45
N ALA A 387 4.68 11.18 -9.46
CA ALA A 387 4.88 9.74 -9.61
C ALA A 387 4.29 8.95 -8.43
N VAL A 388 4.49 9.42 -7.21
CA VAL A 388 3.92 8.82 -5.98
C VAL A 388 2.40 8.86 -6.00
N ALA A 389 1.81 10.02 -6.24
CA ALA A 389 0.36 10.21 -6.26
C ALA A 389 -0.29 9.42 -7.41
N ALA A 390 0.29 9.43 -8.61
CA ALA A 390 -0.23 8.67 -9.75
C ALA A 390 -0.18 7.16 -9.49
N ALA A 391 0.92 6.62 -8.96
CA ALA A 391 1.03 5.20 -8.65
C ALA A 391 0.00 4.78 -7.59
N TYR A 392 -0.23 5.62 -6.58
CA TYR A 392 -1.23 5.37 -5.54
C TYR A 392 -2.65 5.38 -6.10
N LEU A 393 -3.03 6.43 -6.82
CA LEU A 393 -4.37 6.55 -7.41
C LEU A 393 -4.65 5.45 -8.44
N HIS A 394 -3.65 5.08 -9.23
CA HIS A 394 -3.75 3.98 -10.18
C HIS A 394 -4.01 2.64 -9.47
N GLY A 395 -3.25 2.34 -8.40
CA GLY A 395 -3.48 1.15 -7.58
C GLY A 395 -4.86 1.16 -6.92
N LEU A 396 -5.26 2.29 -6.34
CA LEU A 396 -6.55 2.46 -5.68
C LEU A 396 -7.72 2.28 -6.67
N ALA A 397 -7.62 2.86 -7.87
CA ALA A 397 -8.60 2.66 -8.94
C ALA A 397 -8.70 1.17 -9.34
N GLY A 398 -7.57 0.45 -9.36
CA GLY A 398 -7.57 -1.00 -9.54
C GLY A 398 -8.26 -1.77 -8.41
N ASP A 399 -8.06 -1.35 -7.16
CA ASP A 399 -8.70 -1.98 -6.00
C ASP A 399 -10.20 -1.76 -5.96
N LEU A 400 -10.66 -0.56 -6.30
CA LEU A 400 -12.07 -0.24 -6.43
C LEU A 400 -12.69 -0.99 -7.62
N GLY A 401 -12.03 -0.97 -8.78
CA GLY A 401 -12.49 -1.70 -9.96
C GLY A 401 -12.60 -3.21 -9.73
N ALA A 402 -11.66 -3.80 -8.99
CA ALA A 402 -11.69 -5.21 -8.63
C ALA A 402 -12.84 -5.57 -7.68
N GLN A 403 -13.31 -4.64 -6.85
CA GLN A 403 -14.48 -4.86 -6.00
C GLN A 403 -15.78 -4.87 -6.80
N GLU A 404 -15.88 -4.01 -7.82
CA GLU A 404 -17.05 -3.90 -8.68
C GLU A 404 -17.14 -5.03 -9.71
N ARG A 405 -16.01 -5.33 -10.37
CA ARG A 405 -15.94 -6.21 -11.55
C ARG A 405 -15.23 -7.55 -11.30
N GLY A 406 -14.65 -7.72 -10.12
CA GLY A 406 -13.78 -8.86 -9.81
C GLY A 406 -12.34 -8.65 -10.31
N GLN A 407 -11.39 -9.37 -9.69
CA GLN A 407 -9.96 -9.25 -10.02
C GLN A 407 -9.61 -9.80 -11.40
N VAL A 408 -10.18 -10.96 -11.78
CA VAL A 408 -9.78 -11.68 -13.00
C VAL A 408 -10.18 -10.94 -14.28
N GLY A 409 -11.30 -10.21 -14.25
CA GLY A 409 -11.84 -9.49 -15.41
C GLY A 409 -11.46 -8.01 -15.47
N LEU A 410 -10.59 -7.53 -14.57
CA LEU A 410 -10.24 -6.12 -14.48
C LEU A 410 -9.44 -5.66 -15.70
N LEU A 411 -9.95 -4.64 -16.41
CA LEU A 411 -9.30 -4.08 -17.59
C LEU A 411 -8.59 -2.77 -17.27
N ALA A 412 -7.58 -2.41 -18.07
CA ALA A 412 -6.90 -1.12 -17.96
C ALA A 412 -7.86 0.06 -18.18
N SER A 413 -8.88 -0.09 -19.02
CA SER A 413 -9.93 0.93 -19.21
C SER A 413 -10.75 1.16 -17.94
N ASP A 414 -11.03 0.09 -17.17
CA ASP A 414 -11.75 0.22 -15.90
C ASP A 414 -10.93 1.01 -14.89
N VAL A 415 -9.61 0.78 -14.85
CA VAL A 415 -8.69 1.54 -13.99
C VAL A 415 -8.59 2.99 -14.44
N ALA A 416 -8.50 3.25 -15.75
CA ALA A 416 -8.51 4.61 -16.28
C ALA A 416 -9.80 5.35 -15.89
N ASP A 417 -10.96 4.72 -16.03
CA ASP A 417 -12.23 5.31 -15.61
C ASP A 417 -12.29 5.55 -14.10
N GLY A 418 -11.73 4.64 -13.29
CA GLY A 418 -11.65 4.76 -11.84
C GLY A 418 -10.79 5.94 -11.35
N LEU A 419 -9.84 6.44 -12.15
CA LEU A 419 -9.02 7.61 -11.80
C LEU A 419 -9.84 8.91 -11.68
N ALA A 420 -11.04 8.97 -12.26
CA ALA A 420 -11.93 10.13 -12.13
C ALA A 420 -12.44 10.32 -10.69
N GLY A 421 -12.42 9.26 -9.88
CA GLY A 421 -12.69 9.33 -8.46
C GLY A 421 -11.47 9.85 -7.71
N GLY A 422 -11.46 11.13 -7.36
CA GLY A 422 -10.44 11.65 -6.44
C GLY A 422 -10.46 10.92 -5.07
N PRO A 423 -9.54 11.25 -4.15
CA PRO A 423 -9.52 10.68 -2.80
C PRO A 423 -10.79 10.97 -1.97
N ASP A 424 -11.69 11.82 -2.49
CA ASP A 424 -12.99 12.21 -1.92
C ASP A 424 -14.16 11.35 -2.39
N THR A 425 -13.93 10.35 -3.26
CA THR A 425 -14.99 9.42 -3.66
C THR A 425 -15.52 8.73 -2.40
N PRO A 426 -16.83 8.84 -2.08
CA PRO A 426 -17.36 8.32 -0.84
C PRO A 426 -17.06 6.83 -0.73
N THR A 427 -16.19 6.48 0.22
CA THR A 427 -15.96 5.10 0.68
C THR A 427 -17.18 4.53 1.40
N ALA A 428 -18.37 5.13 1.26
CA ALA A 428 -19.57 4.85 2.04
C ALA A 428 -20.20 3.46 1.79
N GLY A 429 -19.77 2.73 0.75
CA GLY A 429 -20.07 1.31 0.55
C GLY A 429 -18.89 0.37 0.86
N LEU A 430 -17.72 0.93 1.15
CA LEU A 430 -16.50 0.23 1.52
C LEU A 430 -16.52 0.13 3.05
N GLY A 431 -16.29 -1.05 3.63
CA GLY A 431 -16.14 -1.22 5.09
C GLY A 431 -14.97 -0.45 5.72
N ILE A 432 -14.45 0.58 5.05
CA ILE A 432 -13.54 1.60 5.54
C ILE A 432 -14.39 2.69 6.20
N ARG A 433 -14.93 2.34 7.37
CA ARG A 433 -15.32 3.34 8.36
C ARG A 433 -14.05 3.75 9.09
N ASP A 434 -13.57 4.96 8.81
CA ASP A 434 -12.89 5.75 9.84
C ASP A 434 -13.96 6.12 10.87
N GLN A 435 -14.27 5.19 11.78
CA GLN A 435 -15.22 5.45 12.86
C GLN A 435 -14.64 5.00 14.19
N GLY A 436 -14.16 5.98 14.94
CA GLY A 436 -14.33 5.97 16.38
C GLY A 436 -15.82 5.98 16.73
N SER A 437 -16.47 4.83 16.65
CA SER A 437 -17.62 4.42 17.48
C SER A 437 -18.21 3.10 16.95
N GLU A 438 -18.09 2.06 17.78
CA GLU A 438 -18.92 0.86 17.87
C GLU A 438 -19.33 0.12 16.58
N THR A 439 -18.55 -0.89 16.20
CA THR A 439 -19.07 -2.24 15.85
C THR A 439 -17.96 -3.29 15.95
N THR A 440 -18.25 -4.37 16.69
CA THR A 440 -17.56 -5.68 16.80
C THR A 440 -16.03 -5.67 16.78
N THR A 441 -15.45 -5.50 17.95
CA THR A 441 -14.01 -5.67 18.24
C THR A 441 -13.52 -7.07 17.82
N PRO A 442 -12.61 -7.21 16.83
CA PRO A 442 -12.02 -8.51 16.52
C PRO A 442 -11.31 -9.08 17.76
N MET A 443 -11.34 -10.39 17.99
CA MET A 443 -10.63 -11.03 19.12
C MET A 443 -9.13 -10.67 19.17
N ALA A 444 -8.49 -10.42 18.01
CA ALA A 444 -7.12 -9.91 17.92
C ALA A 444 -6.97 -8.50 18.53
N PHE A 445 -7.98 -7.64 18.37
CA PHE A 445 -8.03 -6.30 18.94
C PHE A 445 -8.21 -6.36 20.48
N LEU A 446 -8.96 -7.35 21.00
CA LEU A 446 -9.09 -7.60 22.45
C LEU A 446 -7.78 -8.11 23.08
N VAL A 447 -6.99 -8.90 22.34
CA VAL A 447 -5.64 -9.33 22.76
C VAL A 447 -4.64 -8.16 22.68
N LEU A 448 -4.80 -7.29 21.68
CA LEU A 448 -4.01 -6.06 21.56
C LEU A 448 -4.29 -5.05 22.69
N GLN A 449 -5.52 -5.03 23.23
CA GLN A 449 -5.86 -4.29 24.45
C GLN A 449 -5.11 -4.77 25.71
N LEU A 450 -4.62 -6.02 25.71
CA LEU A 450 -3.86 -6.60 26.82
C LEU A 450 -2.34 -6.50 26.64
N LEU A 451 -1.85 -6.31 25.42
CA LEU A 451 -0.41 -6.26 25.08
C LEU A 451 0.13 -4.85 24.87
N ILE A 452 -0.73 -3.87 24.57
CA ILE A 452 -0.33 -2.47 24.30
C ILE A 452 -0.93 -1.56 25.38
N PRO A 453 -0.14 -0.70 26.04
CA PRO A 453 -0.63 0.21 27.08
C PRO A 453 -1.75 1.18 26.65
N ASN A 454 -2.00 1.33 25.33
CA ASN A 454 -3.02 2.18 24.75
C ASN A 454 -3.59 1.61 23.44
N PRO A 455 -4.59 0.72 23.47
CA PRO A 455 -5.15 0.09 22.27
C PRO A 455 -5.88 1.05 21.30
N GLY A 456 -6.23 2.25 21.76
CA GLY A 456 -6.79 3.31 20.91
C GLY A 456 -5.78 3.98 19.96
N SER A 457 -4.47 3.67 20.08
CA SER A 457 -3.41 4.21 19.22
C SER A 457 -2.99 3.28 18.08
N LEU A 458 -3.68 2.16 17.88
CA LEU A 458 -3.41 1.26 16.75
C LEU A 458 -3.83 1.92 15.45
N ILE A 459 -2.85 2.23 14.61
CA ILE A 459 -3.10 2.75 13.26
C ILE A 459 -3.14 1.55 12.31
N PRO A 460 -4.31 1.16 11.79
CA PRO A 460 -4.38 0.14 10.75
C PRO A 460 -3.70 0.67 9.49
N LEU A 461 -2.68 -0.02 8.98
CA LEU A 461 -2.21 0.16 7.61
C LEU A 461 -3.03 -0.73 6.67
N LEU A 462 -4.36 -0.69 6.85
CA LEU A 462 -5.34 -1.43 6.08
C LEU A 462 -5.80 -0.59 4.90
N GLU A 463 -5.28 -0.90 3.71
CA GLU A 463 -5.91 -0.48 2.44
C GLU A 463 -6.34 -1.70 1.61
N TYR A 464 -6.36 -2.91 2.20
CA TYR A 464 -6.66 -4.16 1.49
C TYR A 464 -8.01 -4.78 1.95
N PRO A 465 -9.08 -4.71 1.14
CA PRO A 465 -10.38 -5.31 1.47
C PRO A 465 -10.34 -6.85 1.58
N GLY A 466 -9.39 -7.51 0.93
CA GLY A 466 -9.29 -8.97 0.92
C GLY A 466 -8.93 -9.62 2.27
N ALA A 467 -8.35 -8.86 3.20
CA ALA A 467 -8.06 -9.35 4.55
C ALA A 467 -9.34 -9.43 5.42
N LEU A 468 -10.25 -8.46 5.24
CA LEU A 468 -11.54 -8.43 5.94
C LEU A 468 -12.45 -9.59 5.54
N ARG A 469 -12.45 -9.99 4.27
CA ARG A 469 -13.26 -11.13 3.79
C ARG A 469 -12.85 -12.46 4.42
N ARG A 470 -11.53 -12.70 4.59
CA ARG A 470 -11.02 -13.93 5.24
C ARG A 470 -11.25 -13.97 6.75
N LEU A 471 -11.31 -12.81 7.41
CA LEU A 471 -11.70 -12.71 8.82
C LEU A 471 -13.21 -12.96 8.96
N SER A 472 -14.04 -12.34 8.12
CA SER A 472 -15.50 -12.51 8.06
C SER A 472 -15.92 -13.97 7.74
N GLU A 473 -15.25 -14.63 6.79
CA GLU A 473 -15.51 -16.03 6.42
C GLU A 473 -15.11 -17.02 7.53
N LYS A 474 -14.09 -16.68 8.35
CA LYS A 474 -13.71 -17.47 9.53
C LYS A 474 -14.61 -17.18 10.74
N GLU A 475 -15.13 -15.97 10.88
CA GLU A 475 -16.10 -15.59 11.93
C GLU A 475 -17.49 -16.21 11.70
N SER A 476 -17.94 -16.32 10.45
CA SER A 476 -19.20 -17.02 10.12
C SER A 476 -19.14 -18.51 10.43
N ALA A 477 -17.96 -19.14 10.31
CA ALA A 477 -17.72 -20.51 10.77
C ALA A 477 -17.67 -20.64 12.31
N PHE A 478 -17.40 -19.56 13.03
CA PHE A 478 -17.33 -19.53 14.50
C PHE A 478 -18.71 -19.34 15.15
N THR A 479 -19.67 -18.74 14.43
CA THR A 479 -21.02 -18.45 14.93
C THR A 479 -22.04 -19.54 14.57
N SER A 480 -21.78 -20.39 13.57
CA SER A 480 -22.69 -21.47 13.18
C SER A 480 -22.40 -22.81 13.88
N ARG A 481 -22.59 -22.87 15.20
CA ARG A 481 -22.78 -24.14 15.93
C ARG A 481 -24.04 -24.09 16.78
N SER A 482 -25.16 -23.81 16.14
CA SER A 482 -26.50 -24.09 16.66
C SER A 482 -27.41 -24.39 15.47
N PRO A 483 -28.24 -25.46 15.51
CA PRO A 483 -29.13 -25.77 14.41
C PRO A 483 -30.19 -24.66 14.27
N PRO A 484 -30.59 -24.28 13.04
CA PRO A 484 -31.64 -23.30 12.87
C PRO A 484 -32.96 -23.87 13.37
N VAL A 485 -33.60 -23.16 14.29
CA VAL A 485 -35.00 -23.41 14.68
C VAL A 485 -35.87 -22.95 13.51
N THR A 486 -36.51 -23.90 12.85
CA THR A 486 -37.53 -23.67 11.82
C THR A 486 -38.81 -23.16 12.46
N LEU A 487 -39.17 -21.90 12.20
CA LEU A 487 -40.56 -21.45 12.34
C LEU A 487 -41.26 -21.60 10.98
N ARG A 488 -42.20 -22.54 10.92
CA ARG A 488 -43.15 -22.72 9.83
C ARG A 488 -44.29 -21.71 9.92
N GLY A 489 -44.78 -21.31 8.75
CA GLY A 489 -46.11 -20.73 8.52
C GLY A 489 -46.02 -19.30 8.03
N GLY A 490 -46.64 -18.87 6.93
CA GLY A 490 -47.47 -19.51 5.92
C GLY A 490 -47.46 -18.56 4.72
N GLY A 491 -47.69 -19.09 3.52
CA GLY A 491 -47.58 -18.32 2.29
C GLY A 491 -48.62 -17.22 2.14
N GLU A 492 -48.34 -16.25 1.27
CA GLU A 492 -49.16 -16.05 0.06
C GLU A 492 -48.48 -15.05 -0.91
N LYS A 493 -48.65 -15.36 -2.20
CA LYS A 493 -48.29 -14.52 -3.34
C LYS A 493 -49.24 -13.31 -3.43
N ARG A 494 -48.76 -12.16 -3.92
CA ARG A 494 -49.24 -11.53 -5.18
C ARG A 494 -48.50 -10.23 -5.52
N VAL A 495 -48.39 -10.02 -6.83
CA VAL A 495 -47.85 -8.84 -7.53
C VAL A 495 -48.97 -7.76 -7.70
N PRO A 496 -48.77 -6.60 -8.36
CA PRO A 496 -49.09 -5.27 -7.82
C PRO A 496 -50.40 -4.67 -8.39
N GLY A 497 -50.91 -3.58 -7.80
CA GLY A 497 -52.05 -2.88 -8.41
C GLY A 497 -52.50 -1.61 -7.69
N ARG A 498 -52.32 -0.49 -8.39
CA ARG A 498 -53.11 0.76 -8.46
C ARG A 498 -54.28 0.98 -7.47
N ALA A 499 -54.17 2.12 -6.78
CA ALA A 499 -55.03 3.31 -6.86
C ALA A 499 -56.57 3.21 -6.72
N LEU A 500 -57.05 4.15 -5.87
CA LEU A 500 -58.32 4.91 -5.88
C LEU A 500 -59.38 4.57 -4.82
N HIS A 501 -59.62 5.62 -4.02
CA HIS A 501 -60.88 6.19 -3.53
C HIS A 501 -61.78 5.46 -2.53
N GLN A 502 -62.11 6.26 -1.48
CA GLN A 502 -63.43 6.53 -0.85
C GLN A 502 -64.29 5.31 -0.51
N GLY A 503 -64.82 5.15 0.70
CA GLY A 503 -65.31 6.13 1.67
C GLY A 503 -66.52 5.47 2.35
N ASP A 504 -66.82 5.92 3.56
CA ASP A 504 -68.09 5.74 4.28
C ASP A 504 -68.43 4.29 4.70
N ASP A 505 -69.12 3.96 5.79
CA ASP A 505 -69.74 4.71 6.89
C ASP A 505 -70.17 3.68 7.95
N CYS A 506 -70.37 4.13 9.19
CA CYS A 506 -71.35 3.63 10.18
C CYS A 506 -71.31 2.14 10.65
N ALA A 507 -71.73 1.73 11.84
CA ALA A 507 -72.13 2.31 13.12
C ALA A 507 -72.40 1.11 14.06
N ALA A 508 -72.40 1.37 15.37
CA ALA A 508 -73.33 0.86 16.41
C ALA A 508 -73.56 -0.67 16.50
N GLU A 509 -73.27 -1.38 17.59
CA GLU A 509 -73.99 -1.44 18.91
C GLU A 509 -74.00 -2.95 19.27
N SER A 510 -74.07 -3.50 20.49
CA SER A 510 -74.28 -3.02 21.85
C SER A 510 -74.10 -4.20 22.84
N ARG A 511 -73.90 -3.86 24.14
CA ARG A 511 -74.31 -4.56 25.39
C ARG A 511 -73.61 -5.89 25.78
N ALA A 512 -73.30 -6.20 27.04
CA ALA A 512 -73.46 -5.58 28.37
C ALA A 512 -72.65 -6.39 29.41
N GLY A 513 -72.30 -5.80 30.58
CA GLY A 513 -72.15 -6.54 31.85
C GLY A 513 -70.80 -6.45 32.62
N HIS A 514 -70.70 -5.43 33.50
CA HIS A 514 -69.95 -5.24 34.78
C HIS A 514 -69.28 -6.43 35.55
N PRO A 515 -68.51 -6.18 36.64
CA PRO A 515 -67.42 -5.21 36.88
C PRO A 515 -66.21 -5.84 37.65
N GLY A 516 -65.05 -5.18 37.70
CA GLY A 516 -63.97 -5.57 38.62
C GLY A 516 -62.63 -4.91 38.30
N GLY A 517 -62.22 -3.95 39.13
CA GLY A 517 -61.04 -3.12 38.90
C GLY A 517 -59.70 -3.84 39.09
N HIS A 518 -58.71 -3.45 38.30
CA HIS A 518 -57.30 -3.70 38.56
C HIS A 518 -56.53 -2.39 38.49
N ALA A 519 -55.97 -1.98 39.64
CA ALA A 519 -54.99 -0.93 39.76
C ALA A 519 -53.63 -1.54 40.13
N ALA A 520 -52.61 -1.12 39.38
CA ALA A 520 -51.19 -0.93 39.70
C ALA A 520 -50.42 -1.99 40.51
N GLY A 521 -49.33 -2.50 39.92
CA GLY A 521 -48.24 -3.16 40.65
C GLY A 521 -47.09 -3.59 39.74
N ARG A 522 -45.95 -2.90 39.84
CA ARG A 522 -44.67 -3.21 39.18
C ARG A 522 -44.23 -4.65 39.44
N VAL A 523 -43.68 -5.33 38.44
CA VAL A 523 -42.80 -6.50 38.64
C VAL A 523 -41.51 -6.26 37.88
N GLU A 524 -40.43 -6.11 38.65
CA GLU A 524 -39.04 -6.11 38.19
C GLU A 524 -38.68 -7.50 37.63
N GLY A 525 -38.31 -7.57 36.36
CA GLY A 525 -37.69 -8.75 35.75
C GLY A 525 -36.22 -8.49 35.45
N ARG A 526 -35.32 -9.00 36.30
CA ARG A 526 -33.86 -8.99 36.08
C ARG A 526 -33.50 -9.78 34.82
N LEU A 527 -33.07 -9.09 33.76
CA LEU A 527 -32.38 -9.71 32.63
C LEU A 527 -30.89 -9.86 32.96
N ARG A 528 -30.49 -11.02 33.50
CA ARG A 528 -29.08 -11.43 33.58
C ARG A 528 -28.59 -11.75 32.16
N HIS A 529 -27.95 -10.80 31.50
CA HIS A 529 -27.12 -11.09 30.32
C HIS A 529 -25.75 -11.55 30.80
N GLY A 530 -25.62 -12.85 31.08
CA GLY A 530 -24.33 -13.49 31.24
C GLY A 530 -23.73 -13.71 29.86
N VAL A 531 -22.81 -12.83 29.43
CA VAL A 531 -21.89 -13.16 28.34
C VAL A 531 -20.94 -14.22 28.89
N GLN A 532 -21.19 -15.47 28.54
CA GLN A 532 -20.30 -16.57 28.84
C GLN A 532 -19.09 -16.41 27.89
N LEU A 533 -18.07 -15.66 28.32
CA LEU A 533 -16.78 -15.62 27.63
C LEU A 533 -16.27 -17.06 27.57
N ALA A 534 -16.32 -17.66 26.37
CA ALA A 534 -15.65 -18.92 26.12
C ALA A 534 -14.19 -18.75 26.54
N ARG A 535 -13.65 -19.70 27.31
CA ARG A 535 -12.22 -19.69 27.68
C ARG A 535 -11.40 -19.78 26.40
N THR A 536 -10.87 -18.65 25.93
CA THR A 536 -9.96 -18.60 24.78
C THR A 536 -8.57 -19.02 25.24
N HIS A 537 -7.94 -19.93 24.50
CA HIS A 537 -6.59 -20.41 24.79
C HIS A 537 -5.59 -19.70 23.87
N PHE A 538 -4.71 -18.90 24.47
CA PHE A 538 -3.62 -18.23 23.78
C PHE A 538 -2.32 -18.98 24.02
N VAL A 539 -1.54 -19.19 22.96
CA VAL A 539 -0.16 -19.68 23.08
C VAL A 539 0.76 -18.59 22.58
N VAL A 540 1.57 -18.04 23.49
CA VAL A 540 2.67 -17.14 23.14
C VAL A 540 3.91 -17.99 22.94
N VAL A 541 4.53 -17.87 21.77
CA VAL A 541 5.78 -18.53 21.46
C VAL A 541 6.90 -17.48 21.58
N ALA A 542 7.80 -17.67 22.54
CA ALA A 542 8.87 -16.73 22.86
C ALA A 542 10.18 -17.47 23.16
N GLN A 543 11.31 -16.84 22.86
CA GLN A 543 12.65 -17.35 23.13
C GLN A 543 13.54 -16.24 23.69
N ALA A 544 14.49 -16.57 24.57
CA ALA A 544 15.47 -15.61 25.05
C ALA A 544 16.39 -15.17 23.90
N ALA A 545 16.64 -13.86 23.80
CA ALA A 545 17.65 -13.33 22.91
C ALA A 545 19.05 -13.67 23.43
N VAL A 546 19.72 -14.65 22.84
CA VAL A 546 21.13 -14.94 23.14
C VAL A 546 22.00 -13.84 22.53
N ARG A 547 22.50 -12.90 23.35
CA ARG A 547 23.56 -11.98 22.91
C ARG A 547 24.82 -12.79 22.63
N ARG A 548 25.21 -12.94 21.36
CA ARG A 548 26.62 -13.20 21.03
C ARG A 548 27.33 -11.86 21.01
N GLU A 549 28.15 -11.61 22.02
CA GLU A 549 29.19 -10.58 21.92
C GLU A 549 30.26 -11.08 20.94
N GLU A 550 30.08 -10.81 19.65
CA GLU A 550 31.22 -10.85 18.73
C GLU A 550 32.00 -9.55 18.90
N HIS A 551 33.21 -9.69 19.44
CA HIS A 551 34.19 -8.62 19.59
C HIS A 551 34.63 -8.15 18.19
N VAL A 552 33.92 -7.17 17.64
CA VAL A 552 34.37 -6.45 16.45
C VAL A 552 35.42 -5.44 16.92
N PRO A 553 36.68 -5.50 16.47
CA PRO A 553 37.67 -4.50 16.84
C PRO A 553 37.24 -3.13 16.30
N GLN A 554 37.08 -2.16 17.19
CA GLN A 554 36.78 -0.79 16.78
C GLN A 554 37.95 -0.22 15.96
N PRO A 555 37.69 0.42 14.80
CA PRO A 555 38.66 1.31 14.21
C PRO A 555 38.82 2.53 15.13
N SER A 556 40.05 2.74 15.56
CA SER A 556 40.48 3.87 16.38
C SER A 556 40.12 5.20 15.73
N GLY A 557 39.34 6.02 16.43
CA GLY A 557 39.27 7.45 16.19
C GLY A 557 37.86 7.98 16.01
N LEU A 558 37.20 8.31 17.12
CA LEU A 558 36.28 9.43 17.32
C LEU A 558 35.87 9.45 18.82
N PRO A 559 35.69 10.64 19.44
CA PRO A 559 35.71 10.79 20.88
C PRO A 559 34.43 10.31 21.58
N THR A 560 34.65 9.68 22.73
CA THR A 560 33.68 9.12 23.66
C THR A 560 32.78 10.23 24.25
N PHE A 561 31.48 10.17 24.01
CA PHE A 561 30.50 11.04 24.71
C PHE A 561 30.38 10.62 26.17
N GLN A 562 30.81 11.52 27.05
CA GLN A 562 30.76 11.40 28.50
C GLN A 562 29.33 11.67 29.00
N LYS A 563 28.89 10.86 29.97
CA LYS A 563 27.59 10.91 30.65
C LYS A 563 27.20 12.32 31.11
N CYS A 564 26.15 12.90 30.53
CA CYS A 564 25.51 14.10 31.08
C CYS A 564 24.58 13.72 32.24
N ARG A 565 24.98 14.06 33.47
CA ARG A 565 24.12 14.16 34.65
C ARG A 565 23.61 15.60 34.75
N GLY A 566 22.33 15.75 35.10
CA GLY A 566 21.80 16.88 35.87
C GLY A 566 21.58 18.18 35.11
N PHE A 567 20.33 18.41 34.69
CA PHE A 567 19.82 19.76 34.46
C PHE A 567 19.38 20.36 35.80
N HIS A 568 20.06 21.42 36.25
CA HIS A 568 19.49 22.39 37.19
C HIS A 568 19.94 23.82 36.82
N ASP A 569 18.91 24.67 36.70
CA ASP A 569 18.83 26.13 36.79
C ASP A 569 19.04 27.00 35.52
N PRO A 570 18.11 27.94 35.22
CA PRO A 570 18.13 28.87 34.11
C PRO A 570 18.64 30.27 34.53
N ARG A 571 18.71 31.20 33.56
CA ARG A 571 19.14 32.63 33.64
C ARG A 571 20.60 32.81 33.18
N ILE A 572 21.06 33.82 32.44
CA ILE A 572 20.57 35.15 32.02
C ILE A 572 21.67 35.73 31.09
N LEU A 573 21.29 36.49 30.05
CA LEU A 573 22.05 37.56 29.31
C LEU A 573 23.38 37.14 28.63
N GLY A 574 23.71 37.49 27.39
CA GLY A 574 23.48 38.74 26.64
C GLY A 574 24.85 39.30 26.20
N GLN A 575 24.92 39.81 24.97
CA GLN A 575 25.99 40.61 24.36
C GLN A 575 27.15 39.91 23.60
N ASP A 576 27.02 39.96 22.27
CA ASP A 576 27.84 40.77 21.34
C ASP A 576 29.37 40.58 21.18
N MET A 577 29.76 40.55 19.88
CA MET A 577 31.00 41.05 19.23
C MET A 577 32.04 40.03 18.65
N PRO A 578 32.79 40.40 17.58
CA PRO A 578 32.82 39.69 16.27
C PRO A 578 34.22 39.40 15.67
N GLY A 579 34.27 38.79 14.48
CA GLY A 579 35.42 38.74 13.54
C GLY A 579 36.48 37.68 13.86
N ALA A 580 37.18 37.01 12.92
CA ALA A 580 37.43 37.19 11.50
C ALA A 580 38.05 35.85 10.91
N PRO A 581 38.29 35.74 9.58
CA PRO A 581 38.38 34.51 8.74
C PRO A 581 39.85 34.00 8.55
N PRO A 582 40.19 33.00 7.69
CA PRO A 582 39.43 32.21 6.68
C PRO A 582 39.16 30.74 7.01
#